data_AF-A0A7C5CXI2-F1
#
_entry.id   AF-A0A7C5CXI2-F1
#
_cell.length_a   1.000
_cell.length_b   1.000
_cell.length_c   1.000
_cell.angle_alpha   90.00
_cell.angle_beta   90.00
_cell.angle_gamma   90.00
#
_symmetry.space_group_name_H-M   'P 1'
#
loop_
_entity.id
_entity.type
_entity.pdbx_description
1 polymer ?
#
loop_
_entity_poly.entity_id
_entity_poly.type
_entity_poly.pdbx_seq_one_letter_code
_entity_poly.pdbx_strand_id
1 'polypeptide(L)'
;MKGALSIKLKLGIIIGSFLGLMVLYILLTLWSINKQESDSRVMNMAGKQRMLTQKMTKEAMSIFSGTTKKEELVKTVELFDKSLVALIDGDSKEGIPIAEDAEIVAQLEKVRDMWKKFKSNIIEAAEYTEKREELYNTIIADNAKMIEKTDKIASVMVEEGVSRKLIYQVGRLGVLLQEIAKKSLMFDKGLIEKEQLLDTMKKFDAILSGLIDGAPSMGIEPVRIAAVRGLVKELGNDWKVLKKNLEDFIVQTSKINERRAYIMANNMPLMVEMNNAVALFEEVARAKVKRLVLMEVALLLVGIVMVIAGYVIAVRFIARPVTEATEMALAIARGHLNVPPLTVTSNDEIGTLRDALNRMKDNLKHMISKIRSTSENIASASHELAASSSQIVKGADRQSAQTNQVAT
;
A
#
# COMPACT_ATOMS: atom_id res chain seq x y z
N MET A 1 -48.08 -35.59 10.65
CA MET A 1 -48.49 -34.22 10.29
C MET A 1 -47.30 -33.28 10.51
N LYS A 2 -46.68 -32.76 9.44
CA LYS A 2 -45.67 -31.70 9.58
C LYS A 2 -46.43 -30.40 9.89
N GLY A 3 -46.22 -29.82 11.06
CA GLY A 3 -46.84 -28.55 11.45
C GLY A 3 -46.43 -27.45 10.47
N ALA A 4 -47.39 -26.67 9.96
CA ALA A 4 -47.07 -25.52 9.14
C ALA A 4 -46.38 -24.45 10.00
N LEU A 5 -45.47 -23.69 9.39
CA LEU A 5 -44.75 -22.61 10.09
C LEU A 5 -45.72 -21.52 10.53
N SER A 6 -45.61 -21.06 11.78
CA SER A 6 -46.39 -19.92 12.27
C SER A 6 -46.08 -18.63 11.51
N ILE A 7 -47.00 -17.67 11.47
CA ILE A 7 -46.77 -16.34 10.88
C ILE A 7 -45.54 -15.68 11.51
N LYS A 8 -45.40 -15.74 12.84
CA LYS A 8 -44.25 -15.20 13.56
C LYS A 8 -42.94 -15.82 13.09
N LEU A 9 -42.91 -17.14 12.89
CA LEU A 9 -41.72 -17.84 12.44
C LEU A 9 -41.41 -17.55 10.97
N LYS A 10 -42.42 -17.43 10.09
CA LYS A 10 -42.24 -17.01 8.69
C LYS A 10 -41.61 -15.62 8.58
N LEU A 11 -42.16 -14.63 9.31
CA LEU A 11 -41.60 -13.28 9.36
C LEU A 11 -40.21 -13.27 9.99
N GLY A 12 -39.99 -14.04 11.06
CA GLY A 12 -38.70 -14.21 11.69
C GLY A 12 -37.64 -14.80 10.77
N ILE A 13 -37.99 -15.78 9.93
CA ILE A 13 -37.08 -16.34 8.91
C ILE A 13 -36.76 -15.29 7.84
N ILE A 14 -37.76 -14.55 7.33
CA ILE A 14 -37.53 -13.52 6.30
C ILE A 14 -36.62 -12.41 6.84
N ILE A 15 -36.97 -11.83 7.99
CA ILE A 15 -36.20 -10.74 8.62
C ILE A 15 -34.83 -11.25 9.07
N GLY A 16 -34.77 -12.42 9.69
CA GLY A 16 -33.52 -13.03 10.16
C GLY A 16 -32.56 -13.36 9.02
N SER A 17 -33.07 -13.90 7.89
CA SER A 17 -32.25 -14.17 6.71
C SER A 17 -31.68 -12.89 6.10
N PHE A 18 -32.49 -11.82 6.02
CA PHE A 18 -32.04 -10.51 5.55
C PHE A 18 -30.98 -9.89 6.47
N LEU A 19 -31.24 -9.85 7.79
CA LEU A 19 -30.27 -9.33 8.76
C LEU A 19 -28.98 -10.14 8.77
N GLY A 20 -29.08 -11.47 8.68
CA GLY A 20 -27.91 -12.36 8.62
C GLY A 20 -27.03 -12.05 7.40
N LEU A 21 -27.63 -11.85 6.22
CA LEU A 21 -26.87 -11.46 5.04
C LEU A 21 -26.29 -10.05 5.13
N MET A 22 -27.03 -9.11 5.71
CA MET A 22 -26.53 -7.76 5.91
C MET A 22 -25.29 -7.77 6.81
N VAL A 23 -25.32 -8.53 7.91
CA VAL A 23 -24.16 -8.70 8.80
C VAL A 23 -23.01 -9.38 8.07
N LEU A 24 -23.27 -10.45 7.33
CA LEU A 24 -22.24 -11.13 6.54
C LEU A 24 -21.59 -10.19 5.51
N TYR A 25 -22.39 -9.39 4.81
CA TYR A 25 -21.90 -8.39 3.86
C TYR A 25 -20.98 -7.37 4.55
N ILE A 26 -21.41 -6.82 5.69
CA ILE A 26 -20.61 -5.86 6.47
C ILE A 26 -19.29 -6.50 6.92
N LEU A 27 -19.33 -7.73 7.45
CA LEU A 27 -18.13 -8.44 7.89
C LEU A 27 -17.15 -8.69 6.73
N LEU A 28 -17.65 -9.07 5.55
CA LEU A 28 -16.82 -9.27 4.37
C LEU A 28 -16.21 -7.97 3.86
N THR A 29 -16.94 -6.86 3.88
CA THR A 29 -16.41 -5.54 3.52
C THR A 29 -15.36 -5.07 4.53
N LEU A 30 -15.58 -5.23 5.83
CA LEU A 30 -14.57 -4.90 6.85
C LEU A 30 -13.30 -5.74 6.68
N TRP A 31 -13.46 -7.04 6.41
CA TRP A 31 -12.34 -7.94 6.11
C TRP A 31 -11.59 -7.51 4.84
N SER A 32 -12.31 -7.11 3.79
CA SER A 32 -11.76 -6.59 2.52
C SER A 32 -10.93 -5.32 2.74
N ILE A 33 -11.44 -4.35 3.50
CA ILE A 33 -10.75 -3.10 3.83
C ILE A 33 -9.46 -3.37 4.60
N ASN A 34 -9.51 -4.22 5.63
CA ASN A 34 -8.34 -4.57 6.43
C ASN A 34 -7.24 -5.22 5.58
N LYS A 35 -7.62 -6.01 4.56
CA LYS A 35 -6.67 -6.63 3.63
C LYS A 35 -6.06 -5.64 2.63
N GLN A 36 -6.75 -4.55 2.29
CA GLN A 36 -6.21 -3.50 1.42
C GLN A 36 -5.17 -2.60 2.13
N GLU A 37 -5.23 -2.50 3.46
CA GLU A 37 -4.29 -1.68 4.23
C GLU A 37 -2.85 -2.22 4.16
N SER A 38 -2.67 -3.55 4.19
CA SER A 38 -1.35 -4.17 3.98
C SER A 38 -0.82 -3.93 2.56
N ASP A 39 -1.68 -4.04 1.54
CA ASP A 39 -1.29 -3.81 0.14
C ASP A 39 -0.84 -2.34 -0.07
N SER A 40 -1.48 -1.39 0.62
CA SER A 40 -1.11 0.03 0.59
C SER A 40 0.26 0.29 1.24
N ARG A 41 0.59 -0.42 2.33
CA ARG A 41 1.91 -0.34 2.98
C ARG A 41 3.03 -0.86 2.09
N VAL A 42 2.81 -2.01 1.45
CA VAL A 42 3.72 -2.58 0.45
C VAL A 42 3.96 -1.60 -0.69
N MET A 43 2.90 -1.01 -1.23
CA MET A 43 2.98 -0.04 -2.32
C MET A 43 3.81 1.19 -1.94
N ASN A 44 3.55 1.76 -0.76
CA ASN A 44 4.30 2.90 -0.24
C ASN A 44 5.78 2.54 -0.02
N MET A 45 6.08 1.35 0.49
CA MET A 45 7.45 0.88 0.69
C MET A 45 8.19 0.73 -0.65
N ALA A 46 7.57 0.08 -1.63
CA ALA A 46 8.12 -0.09 -2.96
C ALA A 46 8.34 1.27 -3.66
N GLY A 47 7.38 2.20 -3.52
CA GLY A 47 7.53 3.58 -4.00
C GLY A 47 8.69 4.34 -3.35
N LYS A 48 8.90 4.17 -2.03
CA LYS A 48 10.03 4.76 -1.29
C LYS A 48 11.37 4.28 -1.85
N GLN A 49 11.48 3.03 -2.28
CA GLN A 49 12.73 2.49 -2.83
C GLN A 49 13.24 3.31 -4.02
N ARG A 50 12.35 3.68 -4.94
CA ARG A 50 12.70 4.53 -6.10
C ARG A 50 13.31 5.87 -5.66
N MET A 51 12.69 6.52 -4.68
CA MET A 51 13.19 7.77 -4.11
C MET A 51 14.57 7.57 -3.47
N LEU A 52 14.73 6.50 -2.70
CA LEU A 52 15.98 6.18 -2.02
C LEU A 52 17.12 5.92 -3.02
N THR A 53 16.88 5.21 -4.13
CA THR A 53 17.91 5.00 -5.18
C THR A 53 18.46 6.32 -5.73
N GLN A 54 17.57 7.28 -6.01
CA GLN A 54 17.98 8.62 -6.47
C GLN A 54 18.67 9.43 -5.37
N LYS A 55 18.14 9.37 -4.14
CA LYS A 55 18.70 10.06 -2.98
C LYS A 55 20.12 9.59 -2.68
N MET A 56 20.36 8.27 -2.64
CA MET A 56 21.69 7.70 -2.41
C MET A 56 22.68 8.09 -3.51
N THR A 57 22.24 8.11 -4.77
CA THR A 57 23.09 8.56 -5.87
C THR A 57 23.48 10.02 -5.70
N LYS A 58 22.52 10.89 -5.36
CA LYS A 58 22.80 12.30 -5.08
C LYS A 58 23.78 12.46 -3.91
N GLU A 59 23.54 11.78 -2.80
CA GLU A 59 24.41 11.81 -1.62
C GLU A 59 25.83 11.31 -1.94
N ALA A 60 25.95 10.22 -2.70
CA ALA A 60 27.24 9.71 -3.16
C ALA A 60 27.99 10.74 -4.03
N MET A 61 27.30 11.40 -4.97
CA MET A 61 27.92 12.46 -5.78
C MET A 61 28.35 13.66 -4.93
N SER A 62 27.54 14.05 -3.93
CA SER A 62 27.87 15.13 -3.00
C SER A 62 29.08 14.80 -2.11
N ILE A 63 29.23 13.54 -1.70
CA ILE A 63 30.43 13.06 -1.01
C ILE A 63 31.64 13.19 -1.93
N PHE A 64 31.53 12.77 -3.21
CA PHE A 64 32.66 12.87 -4.14
C PHE A 64 33.11 14.31 -4.41
N SER A 65 32.21 15.29 -4.28
CA SER A 65 32.52 16.72 -4.34
C SER A 65 32.98 17.34 -3.01
N GLY A 66 32.96 16.60 -1.91
CA GLY A 66 33.36 17.07 -0.58
C GLY A 66 32.34 17.96 0.13
N THR A 67 31.05 17.90 -0.23
CA THR A 67 29.99 18.79 0.31
C THR A 67 29.09 18.13 1.35
N THR A 68 29.22 16.82 1.55
CA THR A 68 28.34 16.02 2.41
C THR A 68 29.16 14.92 3.10
N LYS A 69 28.73 14.50 4.29
CA LYS A 69 29.42 13.44 5.04
C LYS A 69 28.85 12.05 4.76
N LYS A 70 29.67 11.03 4.97
CA LYS A 70 29.37 9.61 4.72
C LYS A 70 28.18 9.09 5.54
N GLU A 71 27.92 9.61 6.74
CA GLU A 71 26.92 9.06 7.66
C GLU A 71 25.49 9.19 7.12
N GLU A 72 25.18 10.24 6.36
CA GLU A 72 23.86 10.42 5.74
C GLU A 72 23.61 9.37 4.66
N LEU A 73 24.62 9.14 3.80
CA LEU A 73 24.57 8.11 2.77
C LEU A 73 24.38 6.71 3.38
N VAL A 74 25.12 6.37 4.43
CA VAL A 74 25.03 5.06 5.09
C VAL A 74 23.61 4.81 5.62
N LYS A 75 22.98 5.83 6.24
CA LYS A 75 21.59 5.72 6.70
C LYS A 75 20.61 5.48 5.54
N THR A 76 20.78 6.18 4.42
CA THR A 76 19.92 5.98 3.25
C THR A 76 20.11 4.58 2.64
N VAL A 77 21.35 4.09 2.58
CA VAL A 77 21.71 2.72 2.14
C VAL A 77 21.07 1.67 3.04
N GLU A 78 21.17 1.81 4.36
CA GLU A 78 20.54 0.88 5.31
C GLU A 78 19.01 0.88 5.21
N LEU A 79 18.41 2.05 5.02
CA LEU A 79 16.96 2.17 4.87
C LEU A 79 16.49 1.48 3.58
N PHE A 80 17.23 1.63 2.48
CA PHE A 80 16.95 0.91 1.24
C PHE A 80 17.04 -0.60 1.47
N ASP A 81 18.14 -1.07 2.05
CA ASP A 81 18.43 -2.48 2.32
C ASP A 81 17.33 -3.15 3.16
N LYS A 82 16.96 -2.54 4.30
CA LYS A 82 15.91 -3.04 5.19
C LYS A 82 14.56 -3.13 4.51
N SER A 83 14.22 -2.09 3.74
CA SER A 83 12.93 -2.03 3.04
C SER A 83 12.86 -3.06 1.90
N LEU A 84 13.97 -3.29 1.17
CA LEU A 84 14.03 -4.32 0.13
C LEU A 84 13.89 -5.73 0.74
N VAL A 85 14.58 -5.99 1.86
CA VAL A 85 14.42 -7.26 2.60
C VAL A 85 12.97 -7.43 3.06
N ALA A 86 12.36 -6.39 3.64
CA ALA A 86 10.96 -6.46 4.06
C ALA A 86 9.98 -6.73 2.90
N LEU A 87 10.26 -6.20 1.70
CA LEU A 87 9.43 -6.47 0.51
C LEU A 87 9.52 -7.92 0.02
N ILE A 88 10.64 -8.61 0.28
CA ILE A 88 10.87 -10.00 -0.13
C ILE A 88 10.39 -10.96 0.98
N ASP A 89 10.97 -10.81 2.17
CA ASP A 89 10.86 -11.75 3.29
C ASP A 89 9.74 -11.39 4.26
N GLY A 90 9.07 -10.25 4.07
CA GLY A 90 8.07 -9.70 4.98
C GLY A 90 8.68 -9.00 6.21
N ASP A 91 7.86 -8.18 6.87
CA ASP A 91 8.17 -7.57 8.16
C ASP A 91 6.88 -7.41 8.98
N SER A 92 6.72 -8.27 10.01
CA SER A 92 5.53 -8.24 10.87
C SER A 92 5.39 -6.96 11.68
N LYS A 93 6.49 -6.27 12.01
CA LYS A 93 6.46 -5.03 12.81
C LYS A 93 5.93 -3.86 11.98
N GLU A 94 6.34 -3.79 10.72
CA GLU A 94 5.87 -2.79 9.76
C GLU A 94 4.53 -3.20 9.09
N GLY A 95 4.07 -4.43 9.34
CA GLY A 95 2.85 -4.98 8.74
C GLY A 95 2.98 -5.26 7.25
N ILE A 96 4.18 -5.61 6.82
CA ILE A 96 4.52 -6.00 5.45
C ILE A 96 4.42 -7.52 5.33
N PRO A 97 3.50 -8.06 4.52
CA PRO A 97 3.40 -9.49 4.28
C PRO A 97 4.58 -9.99 3.42
N ILE A 98 4.85 -11.29 3.50
CA ILE A 98 5.80 -11.97 2.61
C ILE A 98 5.29 -11.89 1.17
N ALA A 99 6.19 -11.67 0.21
CA ALA A 99 5.83 -11.73 -1.20
C ALA A 99 5.57 -13.20 -1.61
N GLU A 100 4.33 -13.52 -1.98
CA GLU A 100 3.92 -14.87 -2.41
C GLU A 100 3.92 -15.03 -3.93
N ASP A 101 3.78 -13.93 -4.67
CA ASP A 101 3.71 -13.96 -6.14
C ASP A 101 5.10 -14.20 -6.73
N ALA A 102 5.23 -15.26 -7.54
CA ALA A 102 6.52 -15.72 -8.06
C ALA A 102 7.20 -14.68 -8.97
N GLU A 103 6.43 -13.89 -9.72
CA GLU A 103 6.97 -12.87 -10.62
C GLU A 103 7.48 -11.67 -9.81
N ILE A 104 6.73 -11.26 -8.78
CA ILE A 104 7.18 -10.23 -7.83
C ILE A 104 8.48 -10.66 -7.14
N VAL A 105 8.53 -11.89 -6.62
CA VAL A 105 9.73 -12.41 -5.94
C VAL A 105 10.91 -12.42 -6.89
N ALA A 106 10.76 -12.96 -8.11
CA ALA A 106 11.84 -12.99 -9.10
C ALA A 106 12.33 -11.58 -9.48
N GLN A 107 11.41 -10.61 -9.59
CA GLN A 107 11.76 -9.23 -9.90
C GLN A 107 12.49 -8.54 -8.73
N LEU A 108 12.04 -8.75 -7.49
CA LEU A 108 12.73 -8.21 -6.30
C LEU A 108 14.11 -8.85 -6.09
N GLU A 109 14.26 -10.13 -6.41
CA GLU A 109 15.54 -10.83 -6.41
C GLU A 109 16.54 -10.23 -7.40
N LYS A 110 16.09 -9.95 -8.62
CA LYS A 110 16.88 -9.23 -9.61
C LYS A 110 17.32 -7.85 -9.10
N VAL A 111 16.42 -7.12 -8.44
CA VAL A 111 16.75 -5.84 -7.80
C VAL A 111 17.77 -6.02 -6.68
N ARG A 112 17.63 -7.07 -5.85
CA ARG A 112 18.57 -7.40 -4.76
C ARG A 112 19.98 -7.67 -5.27
N ASP A 113 20.12 -8.39 -6.37
CA ASP A 113 21.41 -8.68 -6.98
C ASP A 113 22.09 -7.42 -7.54
N MET A 114 21.32 -6.57 -8.22
CA MET A 114 21.82 -5.28 -8.71
C MET A 114 22.19 -4.37 -7.54
N TRP A 115 21.35 -4.32 -6.51
CA TRP A 115 21.56 -3.55 -5.30
C TRP A 115 22.83 -3.95 -4.57
N LYS A 116 23.13 -5.24 -4.43
CA LYS A 116 24.36 -5.72 -3.76
C LYS A 116 25.62 -5.12 -4.37
N LYS A 117 25.72 -5.11 -5.71
CA LYS A 117 26.85 -4.51 -6.42
C LYS A 117 26.85 -2.98 -6.30
N PHE A 118 25.68 -2.36 -6.42
CA PHE A 118 25.53 -0.91 -6.31
C PHE A 118 25.92 -0.39 -4.91
N LYS A 119 25.47 -1.07 -3.85
CA LYS A 119 25.79 -0.81 -2.45
C LYS A 119 27.30 -0.86 -2.19
N SER A 120 28.00 -1.90 -2.64
CA SER A 120 29.46 -2.00 -2.47
C SER A 120 30.19 -0.85 -3.17
N ASN A 121 29.81 -0.52 -4.41
CA ASN A 121 30.43 0.60 -5.13
C ASN A 121 30.22 1.94 -4.42
N ILE A 122 29.03 2.18 -3.86
CA ILE A 122 28.71 3.39 -3.10
C ILE A 122 29.54 3.49 -1.82
N ILE A 123 29.57 2.43 -1.01
CA ILE A 123 30.26 2.43 0.28
C ILE A 123 31.78 2.55 0.10
N GLU A 124 32.35 1.76 -0.81
CA GLU A 124 33.79 1.82 -1.12
C GLU A 124 34.20 3.19 -1.64
N ALA A 125 33.39 3.81 -2.51
CA ALA A 125 33.72 5.13 -3.05
C ALA A 125 33.70 6.22 -1.97
N ALA A 126 32.81 6.12 -0.97
CA ALA A 126 32.82 7.01 0.17
C ALA A 126 34.09 6.84 1.02
N GLU A 127 34.54 5.60 1.26
CA GLU A 127 35.79 5.30 1.99
C GLU A 127 37.04 5.82 1.27
N TYR A 128 37.12 5.61 -0.04
CA TYR A 128 38.21 6.13 -0.84
C TYR A 128 38.23 7.66 -0.83
N THR A 129 37.06 8.31 -0.76
CA THR A 129 36.95 9.77 -0.72
C THR A 129 37.55 10.36 0.55
N GLU A 130 37.25 9.79 1.72
CA GLU A 130 37.83 10.23 3.01
C GLU A 130 39.36 10.12 2.99
N LYS A 131 39.89 8.98 2.56
CA LYS A 131 41.34 8.75 2.47
C LYS A 131 42.01 9.68 1.44
N ARG A 132 41.35 9.93 0.31
CA ARG A 132 41.84 10.84 -0.73
C ARG A 132 41.93 12.27 -0.22
N GLU A 133 40.96 12.73 0.58
CA GLU A 133 40.96 14.07 1.16
C GLU A 133 42.10 14.26 2.17
N GLU A 134 42.32 13.27 3.04
CA GLU A 134 43.48 13.25 3.95
C GLU A 134 44.79 13.36 3.17
N LEU A 135 44.99 12.50 2.15
CA LEU A 135 46.18 12.51 1.31
C LEU A 135 46.37 13.85 0.59
N TYR A 136 45.31 14.43 0.04
CA TYR A 136 45.38 15.70 -0.66
C TYR A 136 45.83 16.84 0.26
N ASN A 137 45.29 16.90 1.48
CA ASN A 137 45.70 17.90 2.47
C ASN A 137 47.18 17.76 2.85
N THR A 138 47.66 16.54 3.06
CA THR A 138 49.08 16.26 3.31
C THR A 138 49.96 16.66 2.12
N ILE A 139 49.54 16.31 0.89
CA ILE A 139 50.27 16.66 -0.35
C ILE A 139 50.43 18.16 -0.47
N ILE A 140 49.38 18.95 -0.26
CA ILE A 140 49.45 20.41 -0.35
C ILE A 140 50.40 21.00 0.70
N ALA A 141 50.33 20.51 1.94
CA ALA A 141 51.20 20.96 3.03
C ALA A 141 52.67 20.61 2.79
N ASP A 142 52.96 19.39 2.37
CA ASP A 142 54.34 18.94 2.11
C ASP A 142 54.91 19.57 0.84
N ASN A 143 54.08 19.78 -0.19
CA ASN A 143 54.49 20.48 -1.41
C ASN A 143 54.88 21.93 -1.11
N ALA A 144 54.14 22.63 -0.23
CA ALA A 144 54.49 23.99 0.19
C ALA A 144 55.84 24.04 0.92
N LYS A 145 56.07 23.14 1.89
CA LYS A 145 57.37 23.01 2.59
C LYS A 145 58.51 22.70 1.63
N MET A 146 58.27 21.85 0.62
CA MET A 146 59.28 21.52 -0.38
C MET A 146 59.63 22.71 -1.27
N ILE A 147 58.67 23.57 -1.62
CA ILE A 147 58.93 24.82 -2.36
C ILE A 147 59.87 25.72 -1.53
N GLU A 148 59.55 25.94 -0.24
CA GLU A 148 60.42 26.73 0.65
C GLU A 148 61.83 26.13 0.76
N LYS A 149 61.93 24.79 0.83
CA LYS A 149 63.21 24.10 0.87
C LYS A 149 63.99 24.26 -0.46
N THR A 150 63.31 24.25 -1.62
CA THR A 150 63.97 24.53 -2.91
C THR A 150 64.50 25.97 -2.98
N ASP A 151 63.75 26.94 -2.46
CA ASP A 151 64.21 28.34 -2.40
C ASP A 151 65.42 28.49 -1.47
N LYS A 152 65.40 27.84 -0.30
CA LYS A 152 66.55 27.81 0.62
C LYS A 152 67.79 27.19 -0.04
N ILE A 153 67.64 26.08 -0.75
CA ILE A 153 68.74 25.45 -1.49
C ILE A 153 69.32 26.41 -2.53
N ALA A 154 68.46 27.09 -3.30
CA ALA A 154 68.89 28.05 -4.31
C ALA A 154 69.68 29.22 -3.68
N SER A 155 69.23 29.75 -2.54
CA SER A 155 69.96 30.81 -1.81
C SER A 155 71.34 30.36 -1.34
N VAL A 156 71.44 29.18 -0.72
CA VAL A 156 72.73 28.62 -0.28
C VAL A 156 73.64 28.32 -1.47
N MET A 157 73.09 27.86 -2.60
CA MET A 157 73.86 27.68 -3.83
C MET A 157 74.47 28.98 -4.36
N VAL A 158 73.77 30.11 -4.23
CA VAL A 158 74.28 31.44 -4.61
C VAL A 158 75.40 31.87 -3.67
N GLU A 159 75.22 31.72 -2.35
CA GLU A 159 76.22 32.06 -1.32
C GLU A 159 77.52 31.26 -1.47
N GLU A 160 77.40 29.97 -1.78
CA GLU A 160 78.53 29.03 -1.93
C GLU A 160 79.17 29.07 -3.34
N GLY A 161 78.72 29.98 -4.23
CA GLY A 161 79.30 30.14 -5.56
C GLY A 161 79.07 28.96 -6.53
N VAL A 162 77.95 28.23 -6.37
CA VAL A 162 77.56 27.12 -7.26
C VAL A 162 77.27 27.64 -8.68
N SER A 163 77.50 26.79 -9.69
CA SER A 163 77.28 27.17 -11.09
C SER A 163 75.82 27.56 -11.38
N ARG A 164 75.62 28.56 -12.24
CA ARG A 164 74.29 29.03 -12.68
C ARG A 164 73.43 27.91 -13.26
N LYS A 165 74.05 26.90 -13.90
CA LYS A 165 73.35 25.75 -14.46
C LYS A 165 72.67 24.91 -13.37
N LEU A 166 73.33 24.66 -12.24
CA LEU A 166 72.76 23.89 -11.12
C LEU A 166 71.70 24.68 -10.35
N ILE A 167 71.93 25.99 -10.14
CA ILE A 167 70.93 26.89 -9.55
C ILE A 167 69.64 26.87 -10.39
N TYR A 168 69.77 26.94 -11.72
CA TYR A 168 68.63 26.84 -12.63
C TYR A 168 67.86 25.52 -12.47
N GLN A 169 68.55 24.38 -12.30
CA GLN A 169 67.88 23.10 -12.08
C GLN A 169 67.10 23.07 -10.75
N VAL A 170 67.62 23.68 -9.68
CA VAL A 170 66.87 23.80 -8.41
C VAL A 170 65.64 24.69 -8.58
N GLY A 171 65.75 25.81 -9.30
CA GLY A 171 64.58 26.64 -9.62
C GLY A 171 63.51 25.87 -10.41
N ARG A 172 63.93 24.98 -11.33
CA ARG A 172 63.00 24.08 -12.04
C ARG A 172 62.29 23.09 -11.12
N LEU A 173 62.94 22.60 -10.06
CA LEU A 173 62.28 21.75 -9.06
C LEU A 173 61.12 22.50 -8.39
N GLY A 174 61.31 23.77 -8.01
CA GLY A 174 60.25 24.62 -7.45
C GLY A 174 59.07 24.79 -8.40
N VAL A 175 59.33 25.07 -9.68
CA VAL A 175 58.27 25.16 -10.71
C VAL A 175 57.52 23.84 -10.87
N LEU A 176 58.23 22.70 -10.88
CA LEU A 176 57.62 21.39 -10.99
C LEU A 176 56.76 21.04 -9.78
N LEU A 177 57.12 21.46 -8.56
CA LEU A 177 56.27 21.29 -7.37
C LEU A 177 54.95 22.06 -7.49
N GLN A 178 54.99 23.29 -8.00
CA GLN A 178 53.76 24.05 -8.29
C GLN A 178 52.91 23.36 -9.37
N GLU A 179 53.55 22.83 -10.42
CA GLU A 179 52.88 22.08 -11.48
C GLU A 179 52.25 20.78 -10.95
N ILE A 180 52.93 20.06 -10.05
CA ILE A 180 52.42 18.85 -9.39
C ILE A 180 51.18 19.17 -8.56
N ALA A 181 51.20 20.23 -7.74
CA ALA A 181 50.01 20.63 -6.97
C ALA A 181 48.83 20.98 -7.88
N LYS A 182 49.08 21.78 -8.93
CA LYS A 182 48.05 22.14 -9.92
C LYS A 182 47.49 20.89 -10.62
N LYS A 183 48.36 19.99 -11.09
CA LYS A 183 47.94 18.77 -11.79
C LYS A 183 47.24 17.78 -10.86
N SER A 184 47.60 17.73 -9.58
CA SER A 184 46.88 16.94 -8.58
C SER A 184 45.43 17.40 -8.44
N LEU A 185 45.20 18.72 -8.37
CA LEU A 185 43.85 19.29 -8.37
C LEU A 185 43.11 19.03 -9.69
N MET A 186 43.76 19.26 -10.84
CA MET A 186 43.12 19.02 -12.14
C MET A 186 42.72 17.55 -12.32
N PHE A 187 43.58 16.62 -11.89
CA PHE A 187 43.30 15.19 -11.92
C PHE A 187 42.16 14.82 -10.96
N ASP A 188 42.12 15.41 -9.76
CA ASP A 188 41.02 15.25 -8.81
C ASP A 188 39.66 15.64 -9.41
N LYS A 189 39.65 16.72 -10.18
CA LYS A 189 38.46 17.23 -10.88
C LYS A 189 38.17 16.48 -12.19
N GLY A 190 38.97 15.49 -12.56
CA GLY A 190 38.82 14.74 -13.81
C GLY A 190 39.11 15.55 -15.06
N LEU A 191 39.90 16.62 -14.96
CA LEU A 191 40.27 17.51 -16.08
C LEU A 191 41.50 17.02 -16.85
N ILE A 192 42.29 16.13 -16.25
CA ILE A 192 43.47 15.50 -16.88
C ILE A 192 43.52 14.02 -16.51
N GLU A 193 44.22 13.25 -17.34
CA GLU A 193 44.55 11.85 -17.04
C GLU A 193 45.74 11.74 -16.07
N LYS A 194 45.80 10.64 -15.32
CA LYS A 194 46.85 10.41 -14.30
C LYS A 194 48.26 10.44 -14.89
N GLU A 195 48.42 10.05 -16.15
CA GLU A 195 49.70 10.02 -16.86
C GLU A 195 50.34 11.42 -16.94
N GLN A 196 49.53 12.48 -17.03
CA GLN A 196 50.03 13.85 -17.09
C GLN A 196 50.64 14.32 -15.76
N LEU A 197 50.10 13.84 -14.63
CA LEU A 197 50.66 14.08 -13.30
C LEU A 197 51.91 13.23 -13.07
N LEU A 198 51.85 11.94 -13.44
CA LEU A 198 52.98 11.01 -13.34
C LEU A 198 54.19 11.48 -14.17
N ASP A 199 53.98 12.07 -15.35
CA ASP A 199 55.05 12.64 -16.16
C ASP A 199 55.77 13.81 -15.47
N THR A 200 55.02 14.71 -14.82
CA THR A 200 55.62 15.81 -14.04
C THR A 200 56.39 15.27 -12.83
N MET A 201 55.86 14.27 -12.14
CA MET A 201 56.56 13.60 -11.04
C MET A 201 57.88 12.96 -11.52
N LYS A 202 57.87 12.29 -12.69
CA LYS A 202 59.09 11.72 -13.30
C LYS A 202 60.13 12.78 -13.65
N LYS A 203 59.71 13.93 -14.17
CA LYS A 203 60.61 15.06 -14.46
C LYS A 203 61.27 15.60 -13.19
N PHE A 204 60.52 15.73 -12.10
CA PHE A 204 61.05 16.14 -10.81
C PHE A 204 62.08 15.11 -10.30
N ASP A 205 61.73 13.82 -10.32
CA ASP A 205 62.56 12.70 -9.89
C ASP A 205 63.90 12.65 -10.64
N ALA A 206 63.87 12.86 -11.96
CA ALA A 206 65.06 12.88 -12.81
C ALA A 206 65.99 14.06 -12.51
N ILE A 207 65.46 15.26 -12.32
CA ILE A 207 66.28 16.43 -11.97
C ILE A 207 66.88 16.28 -10.57
N LEU A 208 66.08 15.86 -9.59
CA LEU A 208 66.54 15.67 -8.22
C LEU A 208 67.64 14.61 -8.14
N SER A 209 67.46 13.47 -8.80
CA SER A 209 68.49 12.41 -8.87
C SER A 209 69.74 12.91 -9.61
N GLY A 210 69.57 13.68 -10.69
CA GLY A 210 70.68 14.32 -11.40
C GLY A 210 71.49 15.27 -10.53
N LEU A 211 70.88 15.98 -9.58
CA LEU A 211 71.60 16.84 -8.64
C LEU A 211 72.39 16.03 -7.58
N ILE A 212 71.96 14.82 -7.25
CA ILE A 212 72.60 13.96 -6.23
C ILE A 212 73.74 13.13 -6.82
N ASP A 213 73.46 12.47 -7.95
CA ASP A 213 74.32 11.43 -8.56
C ASP A 213 74.91 11.86 -9.91
N GLY A 214 74.36 12.90 -10.54
CA GLY A 214 74.72 13.34 -11.88
C GLY A 214 73.82 12.70 -12.96
N ALA A 215 73.46 13.48 -13.98
CA ALA A 215 72.73 13.00 -15.15
C ALA A 215 73.31 13.62 -16.43
N PRO A 216 74.39 13.05 -16.98
CA PRO A 216 75.07 13.60 -18.16
C PRO A 216 74.17 13.73 -19.39
N SER A 217 73.24 12.79 -19.58
CA SER A 217 72.24 12.82 -20.66
C SER A 217 71.30 14.02 -20.59
N MET A 218 71.14 14.62 -19.41
CA MET A 218 70.33 15.81 -19.17
C MET A 218 71.19 17.08 -18.98
N GLY A 219 72.51 16.95 -19.08
CA GLY A 219 73.46 18.04 -18.81
C GLY A 219 73.48 18.49 -17.35
N ILE A 220 73.13 17.61 -16.40
CA ILE A 220 73.13 17.91 -14.96
C ILE A 220 74.37 17.29 -14.33
N GLU A 221 75.24 18.14 -13.78
CA GLU A 221 76.39 17.71 -12.99
C GLU A 221 75.97 17.49 -11.53
N PRO A 222 76.60 16.54 -10.81
CA PRO A 222 76.27 16.33 -9.40
C PRO A 222 76.72 17.51 -8.54
N VAL A 223 75.92 17.87 -7.53
CA VAL A 223 76.29 18.88 -6.54
C VAL A 223 77.43 18.36 -5.66
N ARG A 224 78.57 19.05 -5.69
CA ARG A 224 79.78 18.66 -4.94
C ARG A 224 79.96 19.39 -3.61
N ILE A 225 79.39 20.59 -3.46
CA ILE A 225 79.50 21.37 -2.23
C ILE A 225 78.74 20.66 -1.11
N ALA A 226 79.43 20.33 -0.03
CA ALA A 226 78.91 19.47 1.04
C ALA A 226 77.63 20.02 1.68
N ALA A 227 77.60 21.33 1.97
CA ALA A 227 76.44 22.01 2.56
C ALA A 227 75.20 21.90 1.66
N VAL A 228 75.35 22.19 0.36
CA VAL A 228 74.27 22.10 -0.62
C VAL A 228 73.84 20.64 -0.84
N ARG A 229 74.81 19.72 -0.93
CA ARG A 229 74.54 18.29 -1.11
C ARG A 229 73.72 17.70 0.04
N GLY A 230 73.96 18.14 1.27
CA GLY A 230 73.16 17.76 2.44
C GLY A 230 71.69 18.17 2.27
N LEU A 231 71.44 19.44 1.92
CA LEU A 231 70.09 19.96 1.71
C LEU A 231 69.36 19.28 0.54
N VAL A 232 70.06 19.00 -0.58
CA VAL A 232 69.48 18.28 -1.72
C VAL A 232 69.12 16.84 -1.34
N LYS A 233 69.92 16.17 -0.50
CA LYS A 233 69.58 14.83 0.02
C LYS A 233 68.37 14.86 0.93
N GLU A 234 68.25 15.87 1.80
CA GLU A 234 67.05 16.05 2.62
C GLU A 234 65.81 16.27 1.75
N LEU A 235 65.89 17.14 0.74
CA LEU A 235 64.82 17.33 -0.24
C LEU A 235 64.45 16.01 -0.93
N GLY A 236 65.43 15.15 -1.22
CA GLY A 236 65.21 13.82 -1.77
C GLY A 236 64.45 12.88 -0.83
N ASN A 237 64.68 12.98 0.49
CA ASN A 237 63.92 12.21 1.48
C ASN A 237 62.48 12.71 1.60
N ASP A 238 62.29 14.03 1.63
CA ASP A 238 60.95 14.65 1.65
C ASP A 238 60.17 14.29 0.37
N TRP A 239 60.84 14.33 -0.79
CA TRP A 239 60.25 13.90 -2.06
C TRP A 239 59.80 12.45 -2.05
N LYS A 240 60.55 11.52 -1.44
CA LYS A 240 60.11 10.11 -1.35
C LYS A 240 58.78 9.97 -0.60
N VAL A 241 58.60 10.74 0.47
CA VAL A 241 57.34 10.75 1.25
C VAL A 241 56.22 11.35 0.42
N LEU A 242 56.45 12.54 -0.16
CA LEU A 242 55.46 13.22 -1.00
C LEU A 242 55.06 12.38 -2.23
N LYS A 243 56.03 11.76 -2.91
CA LYS A 243 55.82 10.87 -4.06
C LYS A 243 54.93 9.69 -3.71
N LYS A 244 55.17 9.04 -2.57
CA LYS A 244 54.31 7.95 -2.10
C LYS A 244 52.88 8.44 -1.84
N ASN A 245 52.71 9.58 -1.18
CA ASN A 245 51.38 10.16 -0.95
C ASN A 245 50.67 10.52 -2.26
N LEU A 246 51.40 11.06 -3.25
CA LEU A 246 50.88 11.33 -4.59
C LEU A 246 50.46 10.05 -5.32
N GLU A 247 51.27 8.98 -5.26
CA GLU A 247 50.93 7.67 -5.83
C GLU A 247 49.67 7.08 -5.18
N ASP A 248 49.59 7.11 -3.85
CA ASP A 248 48.41 6.67 -3.10
C ASP A 248 47.18 7.51 -3.44
N PHE A 249 47.33 8.84 -3.56
CA PHE A 249 46.28 9.77 -3.98
C PHE A 249 45.78 9.43 -5.38
N ILE A 250 46.68 9.16 -6.33
CA ILE A 250 46.33 8.76 -7.69
C ILE A 250 45.46 7.49 -7.67
N VAL A 251 45.88 6.49 -6.88
CA VAL A 251 45.15 5.23 -6.73
C VAL A 251 43.75 5.46 -6.14
N GLN A 252 43.62 6.25 -5.08
CA GLN A 252 42.30 6.53 -4.48
C GLN A 252 41.38 7.24 -5.47
N THR A 253 41.86 8.30 -6.12
CA THR A 253 41.08 9.08 -7.08
C THR A 253 40.65 8.24 -8.29
N SER A 254 41.53 7.38 -8.83
CA SER A 254 41.15 6.44 -9.89
C SER A 254 40.05 5.48 -9.44
N LYS A 255 40.15 4.91 -8.24
CA LYS A 255 39.09 4.04 -7.69
C LYS A 255 37.77 4.79 -7.54
N ILE A 256 37.78 6.01 -7.00
CA ILE A 256 36.57 6.85 -6.89
C ILE A 256 35.94 7.06 -8.27
N ASN A 257 36.73 7.39 -9.29
CA ASN A 257 36.23 7.64 -10.64
C ASN A 257 35.61 6.39 -11.27
N GLU A 258 36.22 5.21 -11.12
CA GLU A 258 35.65 3.94 -11.57
C GLU A 258 34.28 3.65 -10.91
N ARG A 259 34.20 3.81 -9.58
CA ARG A 259 32.94 3.57 -8.85
C ARG A 259 31.89 4.62 -9.21
N ARG A 260 32.29 5.89 -9.36
CA ARG A 260 31.40 6.98 -9.81
C ARG A 260 30.78 6.65 -11.16
N ALA A 261 31.59 6.21 -12.13
CA ALA A 261 31.10 5.79 -13.44
C ALA A 261 30.12 4.62 -13.33
N TYR A 262 30.45 3.61 -12.52
CA TYR A 262 29.54 2.48 -12.26
C TYR A 262 28.21 2.95 -11.65
N ILE A 263 28.24 3.79 -10.61
CA ILE A 263 27.04 4.31 -9.94
C ILE A 263 26.17 5.09 -10.94
N MET A 264 26.76 5.97 -11.74
CA MET A 264 26.02 6.74 -12.75
C MET A 264 25.39 5.83 -13.80
N ALA A 265 26.12 4.82 -14.28
CA ALA A 265 25.62 3.88 -15.29
C ALA A 265 24.53 2.96 -14.76
N ASN A 266 24.55 2.60 -13.47
CA ASN A 266 23.65 1.59 -12.89
C ASN A 266 22.50 2.18 -12.05
N ASN A 267 22.52 3.48 -11.73
CA ASN A 267 21.44 4.14 -10.99
C ASN A 267 20.09 4.03 -11.72
N MET A 268 20.05 4.40 -13.00
CA MET A 268 18.83 4.34 -13.80
C MET A 268 18.34 2.90 -14.04
N PRO A 269 19.19 1.94 -14.45
CA PRO A 269 18.79 0.53 -14.52
C PRO A 269 18.21 -0.02 -13.21
N LEU A 270 18.86 0.23 -12.07
CA LEU A 270 18.35 -0.22 -10.76
C LEU A 270 16.97 0.39 -10.46
N MET A 271 16.79 1.68 -10.74
CA MET A 271 15.51 2.35 -10.58
C MET A 271 14.43 1.76 -11.51
N VAL A 272 14.77 1.40 -12.75
CA VAL A 272 13.84 0.77 -13.70
C VAL A 272 13.39 -0.60 -13.18
N GLU A 273 14.31 -1.44 -12.71
CA GLU A 273 13.93 -2.74 -12.15
C GLU A 273 13.08 -2.60 -10.90
N MET A 274 13.32 -1.58 -10.07
CA MET A 274 12.45 -1.26 -8.93
C MET A 274 11.07 -0.79 -9.39
N ASN A 275 10.97 0.03 -10.45
CA ASN A 275 9.68 0.43 -11.01
C ASN A 275 8.90 -0.76 -11.58
N ASN A 276 9.59 -1.73 -12.17
CA ASN A 276 8.95 -2.98 -12.64
C ASN A 276 8.38 -3.77 -11.45
N ALA A 277 9.11 -3.86 -10.33
CA ALA A 277 8.59 -4.49 -9.11
C ALA A 277 7.32 -3.77 -8.59
N VAL A 278 7.34 -2.44 -8.56
CA VAL A 278 6.17 -1.62 -8.18
C VAL A 278 4.98 -1.91 -9.10
N ALA A 279 5.20 -1.96 -10.42
CA ALA A 279 4.14 -2.23 -11.38
C ALA A 279 3.50 -3.61 -11.17
N LEU A 280 4.29 -4.64 -10.87
CA LEU A 280 3.78 -5.98 -10.53
C LEU A 280 2.95 -5.97 -9.24
N PHE A 281 3.43 -5.29 -8.18
CA PHE A 281 2.64 -5.11 -6.96
C PHE A 281 1.30 -4.42 -7.25
N GLU A 282 1.30 -3.39 -8.10
CA GLU A 282 0.07 -2.68 -8.45
C GLU A 282 -0.88 -3.58 -9.25
N GLU A 283 -0.37 -4.39 -10.17
CA GLU A 283 -1.16 -5.32 -10.96
C GLU A 283 -1.85 -6.37 -10.07
N VAL A 284 -1.07 -7.01 -9.18
CA VAL A 284 -1.60 -7.97 -8.21
C VAL A 284 -2.64 -7.33 -7.29
N ALA A 285 -2.37 -6.12 -6.78
CA ALA A 285 -3.31 -5.38 -5.94
C ALA A 285 -4.61 -5.05 -6.71
N ARG A 286 -4.52 -4.53 -7.94
CA ARG A 286 -5.68 -4.23 -8.79
C ARG A 286 -6.50 -5.49 -9.08
N ALA A 287 -5.85 -6.61 -9.38
CA ALA A 287 -6.53 -7.88 -9.63
C ALA A 287 -7.29 -8.38 -8.38
N LYS A 288 -6.66 -8.30 -7.20
CA LYS A 288 -7.30 -8.62 -5.91
C LYS A 288 -8.51 -7.72 -5.67
N VAL A 289 -8.37 -6.40 -5.82
CA VAL A 289 -9.47 -5.44 -5.65
C VAL A 289 -10.62 -5.75 -6.61
N LYS A 290 -10.34 -5.98 -7.89
CA LYS A 290 -11.36 -6.33 -8.88
C LYS A 290 -12.13 -7.59 -8.51
N ARG A 291 -11.43 -8.63 -8.01
CA ARG A 291 -12.06 -9.87 -7.54
C ARG A 291 -12.95 -9.63 -6.32
N LEU A 292 -12.51 -8.83 -5.36
CA LEU A 292 -13.29 -8.47 -4.17
C LEU A 292 -14.55 -7.69 -4.55
N VAL A 293 -14.43 -6.69 -5.43
CA VAL A 293 -15.58 -5.93 -5.95
C VAL A 293 -16.58 -6.84 -6.66
N LEU A 294 -16.11 -7.78 -7.51
CA LEU A 294 -17.00 -8.74 -8.16
C LEU A 294 -17.74 -9.64 -7.15
N MET A 295 -17.06 -10.08 -6.08
CA MET A 295 -17.69 -10.84 -5.00
C MET A 295 -18.74 -10.02 -4.25
N GLU A 296 -18.46 -8.75 -3.95
CA GLU A 296 -19.41 -7.83 -3.29
C GLU A 296 -20.64 -7.57 -4.17
N VAL A 297 -20.44 -7.33 -5.48
CA VAL A 297 -21.54 -7.17 -6.44
C VAL A 297 -22.39 -8.44 -6.54
N ALA A 298 -21.76 -9.62 -6.60
CA ALA A 298 -22.49 -10.89 -6.62
C ALA A 298 -23.29 -11.10 -5.32
N LEU A 299 -22.72 -10.79 -4.17
CA LEU A 299 -23.39 -10.89 -2.88
C LEU A 299 -24.56 -9.90 -2.75
N LEU A 300 -24.40 -8.69 -3.28
CA LEU A 300 -25.46 -7.69 -3.37
C LEU A 300 -26.64 -8.19 -4.22
N LEU A 301 -26.36 -8.78 -5.40
CA LEU A 301 -27.39 -9.35 -6.27
C LEU A 301 -28.16 -10.48 -5.57
N VAL A 302 -27.46 -11.35 -4.84
CA VAL A 302 -28.09 -12.40 -4.02
C VAL A 302 -28.99 -11.76 -2.95
N GLY A 303 -28.52 -10.71 -2.28
CA GLY A 303 -29.31 -9.94 -1.32
C GLY A 303 -30.60 -9.37 -1.93
N ILE A 304 -30.52 -8.77 -3.12
CA ILE A 304 -31.69 -8.24 -3.85
C ILE A 304 -32.70 -9.35 -4.15
N VAL A 305 -32.22 -10.50 -4.66
CA VAL A 305 -33.09 -11.65 -4.96
C VAL A 305 -33.80 -12.15 -3.70
N MET A 306 -33.13 -12.21 -2.55
CA MET A 306 -33.77 -12.62 -1.29
C MET A 306 -34.78 -11.60 -0.76
N VAL A 307 -34.54 -10.30 -0.92
CA VAL A 307 -35.54 -9.27 -0.56
C VAL A 307 -36.78 -9.44 -1.42
N ILE A 308 -36.62 -9.62 -2.73
CA ILE A 308 -37.73 -9.85 -3.66
C ILE A 308 -38.47 -11.15 -3.30
N ALA A 309 -37.75 -12.24 -3.07
CA ALA A 309 -38.35 -13.51 -2.67
C ALA A 309 -39.10 -13.40 -1.33
N GLY A 310 -38.50 -12.75 -0.33
CA GLY A 310 -39.11 -12.50 0.97
C GLY A 310 -40.38 -11.65 0.85
N TYR A 311 -40.36 -10.60 0.04
CA TYR A 311 -41.53 -9.77 -0.27
C TYR A 311 -42.64 -10.60 -0.93
N VAL A 312 -42.32 -11.38 -1.96
CA VAL A 312 -43.30 -12.24 -2.65
C VAL A 312 -43.90 -13.27 -1.70
N ILE A 313 -43.09 -13.89 -0.84
CA ILE A 313 -43.56 -14.86 0.17
C ILE A 313 -44.47 -14.16 1.19
N ALA A 314 -44.09 -13.00 1.71
CA ALA A 314 -44.89 -12.25 2.68
C ALA A 314 -46.24 -11.82 2.08
N VAL A 315 -46.25 -11.31 0.85
CA VAL A 315 -47.49 -10.90 0.17
C VAL A 315 -48.39 -12.11 -0.08
N ARG A 316 -47.84 -13.19 -0.64
CA ARG A 316 -48.63 -14.34 -1.08
C ARG A 316 -49.17 -15.19 0.07
N PHE A 317 -48.38 -15.38 1.13
CA PHE A 317 -48.71 -16.30 2.22
C PHE A 317 -49.18 -15.63 3.50
N ILE A 318 -49.05 -14.30 3.62
CA ILE A 318 -49.50 -13.55 4.80
C ILE A 318 -50.48 -12.47 4.39
N ALA A 319 -50.04 -11.45 3.63
CA ALA A 319 -50.85 -10.26 3.38
C ALA A 319 -52.17 -10.57 2.65
N ARG A 320 -52.11 -11.28 1.52
CA ARG A 320 -53.30 -11.60 0.73
C ARG A 320 -54.32 -12.46 1.51
N PRO A 321 -53.93 -13.56 2.17
CA PRO A 321 -54.86 -14.33 3.02
C PRO A 321 -55.51 -13.53 4.15
N VAL A 322 -54.79 -12.59 4.76
CA VAL A 322 -55.32 -11.70 5.80
C VAL A 322 -56.32 -10.71 5.20
N THR A 323 -56.04 -10.15 4.02
CA THR A 323 -56.97 -9.27 3.30
C THR A 323 -58.27 -10.01 2.94
N GLU A 324 -58.19 -11.21 2.37
CA GLU A 324 -59.37 -12.02 2.04
C GLU A 324 -60.22 -12.36 3.28
N ALA A 325 -59.56 -12.69 4.41
CA ALA A 325 -60.24 -12.90 5.69
C ALA A 325 -60.95 -11.64 6.18
N THR A 326 -60.31 -10.48 6.02
CA THR A 326 -60.85 -9.17 6.41
C THR A 326 -62.07 -8.81 5.55
N GLU A 327 -62.00 -9.03 4.23
CA GLU A 327 -63.11 -8.80 3.31
C GLU A 327 -64.34 -9.65 3.65
N MET A 328 -64.15 -10.93 3.97
CA MET A 328 -65.25 -11.80 4.41
C MET A 328 -65.85 -11.34 5.73
N ALA A 329 -65.02 -10.97 6.71
CA ALA A 329 -65.50 -10.44 7.99
C ALA A 329 -66.33 -9.16 7.80
N LEU A 330 -65.88 -8.23 6.94
CA LEU A 330 -66.63 -7.02 6.59
C LEU A 330 -67.91 -7.31 5.81
N ALA A 331 -67.95 -8.36 4.98
CA ALA A 331 -69.18 -8.78 4.31
C ALA A 331 -70.21 -9.32 5.31
N ILE A 332 -69.78 -10.17 6.24
CA ILE A 332 -70.62 -10.69 7.33
C ILE A 332 -71.15 -9.54 8.20
N ALA A 333 -70.29 -8.59 8.59
CA ALA A 333 -70.67 -7.43 9.40
C ALA A 333 -71.73 -6.55 8.72
N ARG A 334 -71.77 -6.51 7.39
CA ARG A 334 -72.79 -5.81 6.59
C ARG A 334 -74.04 -6.64 6.33
N GLY A 335 -74.16 -7.84 6.90
CA GLY A 335 -75.30 -8.73 6.74
C GLY A 335 -75.27 -9.61 5.48
N HIS A 336 -74.18 -9.56 4.69
CA HIS A 336 -74.03 -10.40 3.50
C HIS A 336 -73.48 -11.79 3.86
N LEU A 337 -74.37 -12.75 4.15
CA LEU A 337 -74.00 -14.11 4.55
C LEU A 337 -73.85 -15.11 3.39
N ASN A 338 -74.14 -14.70 2.16
CA ASN A 338 -74.02 -15.54 0.95
C ASN A 338 -72.66 -15.37 0.22
N VAL A 339 -71.60 -15.09 0.97
CA VAL A 339 -70.23 -15.07 0.41
C VAL A 339 -69.64 -16.49 0.31
N PRO A 340 -68.82 -16.78 -0.72
CA PRO A 340 -68.11 -18.06 -0.83
C PRO A 340 -67.25 -18.33 0.41
N PRO A 341 -67.11 -19.61 0.85
CA PRO A 341 -66.22 -19.93 1.96
C PRO A 341 -64.76 -19.67 1.60
N LEU A 342 -63.98 -19.17 2.56
CA LEU A 342 -62.53 -19.01 2.40
C LEU A 342 -61.89 -20.40 2.30
N THR A 343 -61.03 -20.59 1.31
CA THR A 343 -60.30 -21.86 1.17
C THR A 343 -59.22 -21.97 2.25
N VAL A 344 -59.31 -23.01 3.08
CA VAL A 344 -58.31 -23.30 4.12
C VAL A 344 -57.14 -24.03 3.47
N THR A 345 -56.13 -23.26 3.05
CA THR A 345 -54.94 -23.78 2.32
C THR A 345 -53.71 -23.95 3.20
N SER A 346 -53.80 -23.63 4.49
CA SER A 346 -52.67 -23.68 5.43
C SER A 346 -53.12 -24.27 6.76
N ASN A 347 -52.18 -24.86 7.50
CA ASN A 347 -52.40 -25.43 8.83
C ASN A 347 -51.68 -24.59 9.91
N ASP A 348 -51.78 -23.27 9.79
CA ASP A 348 -51.19 -22.25 10.66
C ASP A 348 -52.27 -21.28 11.18
N GLU A 349 -51.87 -20.15 11.79
CA GLU A 349 -52.80 -19.17 12.33
C GLU A 349 -53.75 -18.58 11.25
N ILE A 350 -53.29 -18.47 10.00
CA ILE A 350 -54.14 -18.03 8.88
C ILE A 350 -55.18 -19.09 8.52
N GLY A 351 -54.77 -20.37 8.53
CA GLY A 351 -55.68 -21.50 8.34
C GLY A 351 -56.79 -21.53 9.39
N THR A 352 -56.40 -21.41 10.66
CA THR A 352 -57.33 -21.36 11.79
C THR A 352 -58.27 -20.15 11.71
N LEU A 353 -57.76 -18.97 11.33
CA LEU A 353 -58.60 -17.78 11.14
C LEU A 353 -59.65 -18.00 10.04
N ARG A 354 -59.24 -18.56 8.90
CA ARG A 354 -60.16 -18.86 7.78
C ARG A 354 -61.23 -19.88 8.18
N ASP A 355 -60.86 -20.95 8.89
CA ASP A 355 -61.82 -21.95 9.39
C ASP A 355 -62.82 -21.33 10.38
N ALA A 356 -62.32 -20.53 11.34
CA ALA A 356 -63.17 -19.84 12.31
C ALA A 356 -64.17 -18.89 11.64
N LEU A 357 -63.75 -18.12 10.63
CA LEU A 357 -64.64 -17.24 9.86
C LEU A 357 -65.69 -18.02 9.06
N ASN A 358 -65.32 -19.14 8.45
CA ASN A 358 -66.28 -20.00 7.74
C ASN A 358 -67.35 -20.53 8.70
N ARG A 359 -66.96 -21.08 9.86
CA ARG A 359 -67.90 -21.56 10.89
C ARG A 359 -68.79 -20.45 11.41
N MET A 360 -68.24 -19.25 11.63
CA MET A 360 -69.02 -18.08 12.06
C MET A 360 -70.09 -17.71 11.03
N LYS A 361 -69.73 -17.65 9.74
CA LYS A 361 -70.69 -17.40 8.65
C LYS A 361 -71.80 -18.45 8.64
N ASP A 362 -71.46 -19.74 8.71
CA ASP A 362 -72.43 -20.83 8.65
C ASP A 362 -73.37 -20.80 9.87
N ASN A 363 -72.85 -20.58 11.08
CA ASN A 363 -73.64 -20.46 12.29
C ASN A 363 -74.62 -19.27 12.23
N LEU A 364 -74.16 -18.11 11.75
CA LEU A 364 -75.04 -16.94 11.55
C LEU A 364 -76.13 -17.24 10.51
N LYS A 365 -75.80 -17.91 9.41
CA LYS A 365 -76.77 -18.31 8.38
C LYS A 365 -77.82 -19.27 8.95
N HIS A 366 -77.40 -20.27 9.72
CA HIS A 366 -78.31 -21.18 10.41
C HIS A 366 -79.21 -20.46 11.42
N MET A 367 -78.65 -19.53 12.20
CA MET A 367 -79.42 -18.74 13.17
C MET A 367 -80.48 -17.87 12.48
N ILE A 368 -80.13 -17.17 11.40
CA ILE A 368 -81.09 -16.39 10.60
C ILE A 368 -82.17 -17.29 9.99
N SER A 369 -81.80 -18.46 9.47
CA SER A 369 -82.76 -19.45 8.94
C SER A 369 -83.71 -19.95 10.03
N LYS A 370 -83.21 -20.20 11.24
CA LYS A 370 -84.01 -20.64 12.38
C LYS A 370 -84.94 -19.54 12.87
N ILE A 371 -84.46 -18.29 12.96
CA ILE A 371 -85.30 -17.13 13.27
C ILE A 371 -86.42 -17.00 12.24
N ARG A 372 -86.11 -17.10 10.94
CA ARG A 372 -87.11 -17.06 9.87
C ARG A 372 -88.17 -18.15 10.04
N SER A 373 -87.76 -19.41 10.23
CA SER A 373 -88.70 -20.53 10.41
C SER A 373 -89.56 -20.37 11.67
N THR A 374 -88.98 -19.92 12.79
CA THR A 374 -89.74 -19.63 14.01
C THR A 374 -90.73 -18.49 13.78
N SER A 375 -90.35 -17.42 13.06
CA SER A 375 -91.27 -16.33 12.71
C SER A 375 -92.40 -16.79 11.80
N GLU A 376 -92.15 -17.69 10.84
CA GLU A 376 -93.17 -18.31 9.98
C GLU A 376 -94.15 -19.17 10.81
N ASN A 377 -93.63 -19.94 11.78
CA ASN A 377 -94.45 -20.70 12.72
C ASN A 377 -95.29 -19.79 13.63
N ILE A 378 -94.71 -18.71 14.16
CA ILE A 378 -95.42 -17.71 14.98
C ILE A 378 -96.50 -17.00 14.17
N ALA A 379 -96.23 -16.63 12.91
CA ALA A 379 -97.22 -16.00 12.03
C ALA A 379 -98.39 -16.96 11.76
N SER A 380 -98.10 -18.25 11.50
CA SER A 380 -99.12 -19.29 11.31
C SER A 380 -99.95 -19.51 12.57
N ALA A 381 -99.33 -19.64 13.73
CA ALA A 381 -100.02 -19.76 15.03
C ALA A 381 -100.87 -18.51 15.34
N SER A 382 -100.38 -17.33 14.98
CA SER A 382 -101.12 -16.06 15.14
C SER A 382 -102.36 -16.01 14.24
N HIS A 383 -102.29 -16.54 13.01
CA HIS A 383 -103.45 -16.71 12.13
C HIS A 383 -104.49 -17.67 12.73
N GLU A 384 -104.04 -18.80 13.28
CA GLU A 384 -104.91 -19.80 13.93
C GLU A 384 -105.57 -19.25 15.21
N LEU A 385 -104.84 -18.45 16.00
CA LEU A 385 -105.34 -17.71 17.16
C LEU A 385 -106.37 -16.64 16.78
N ALA A 386 -106.13 -15.88 15.70
CA ALA A 386 -107.08 -14.89 15.22
C ALA A 386 -108.38 -15.56 14.74
N ALA A 387 -108.28 -16.69 14.04
CA ALA A 387 -109.43 -17.50 13.65
C ALA A 387 -110.20 -18.04 14.86
N SER A 388 -109.48 -18.58 15.86
CA SER A 388 -110.06 -19.07 17.12
C SER A 388 -110.74 -17.96 17.92
N SER A 389 -110.11 -16.79 18.04
CA SER A 389 -110.71 -15.59 18.67
C SER A 389 -111.97 -15.14 17.94
N SER A 390 -111.98 -15.15 16.60
CA SER A 390 -113.19 -14.84 15.81
C SER A 390 -114.30 -15.85 16.09
N GLN A 391 -113.96 -17.14 16.22
CA GLN A 391 -114.92 -18.17 16.58
C GLN A 391 -115.44 -18.03 18.01
N ILE A 392 -114.60 -17.62 18.97
CA ILE A 392 -115.01 -17.30 20.35
C ILE A 392 -115.95 -16.11 20.36
N VAL A 393 -115.66 -15.03 19.64
CA VAL A 393 -116.56 -13.87 19.51
C VAL A 393 -117.92 -14.31 18.95
N LYS A 394 -117.93 -15.10 17.86
CA LYS A 394 -119.18 -15.66 17.33
C LYS A 394 -119.91 -16.56 18.34
N GLY A 395 -119.17 -17.31 19.16
CA GLY A 395 -119.72 -18.13 20.23
C GLY A 395 -120.31 -17.29 21.36
N ALA A 396 -119.62 -16.23 21.78
CA ALA A 396 -120.06 -15.25 22.77
C ALA A 396 -121.30 -14.48 22.27
N ASP A 397 -121.36 -14.10 20.99
CA ASP A 397 -122.54 -13.50 20.35
C ASP A 397 -123.73 -14.47 20.38
N ARG A 398 -123.51 -15.75 20.05
CA ARG A 398 -124.57 -16.78 20.16
C ARG A 398 -125.03 -16.97 21.60
N GLN A 399 -124.11 -16.98 22.57
CA GLN A 399 -124.44 -17.13 23.98
C GLN A 399 -125.21 -15.90 24.51
N SER A 400 -124.80 -14.69 24.10
CA SER A 400 -125.52 -13.44 24.38
C SER A 400 -126.93 -13.46 23.79
N ALA A 401 -127.06 -13.88 22.52
CA ALA A 401 -128.36 -14.02 21.86
C ALA A 401 -129.27 -15.06 22.55
N GLN A 402 -128.73 -16.21 22.94
CA GLN A 402 -129.48 -17.22 23.72
C GLN A 402 -129.91 -16.68 25.08
N THR A 403 -129.06 -15.91 25.76
CA THR A 403 -129.39 -15.28 27.04
C THR A 403 -130.52 -14.25 26.89
N ASN A 404 -130.53 -13.46 25.80
CA ASN A 404 -131.64 -12.55 25.46
C ASN A 404 -132.94 -13.30 25.12
N GLN A 405 -132.84 -14.48 24.49
CA GLN A 405 -134.01 -15.30 24.14
C GLN A 405 -134.67 -15.95 25.37
N VAL A 406 -133.92 -16.18 26.46
CA VAL A 406 -134.44 -16.67 27.75
C VAL A 406 -135.01 -15.52 28.60
N ALA A 407 -134.68 -14.27 28.28
CA ALA A 407 -135.15 -13.07 28.97
C ALA A 407 -136.41 -12.42 28.36
N THR A 408 -137.05 -13.07 27.37
CA THR A 408 -138.35 -12.68 26.79
C THR A 408 -139.36 -13.78 27.04
#